data_AF-A0A2V8H7Y2-F1
#
_entry.id   AF-A0A2V8H7Y2-F1
#
_cell.length_a   1.000
_cell.length_b   1.000
_cell.length_c   1.000
_cell.angle_alpha   90.00
_cell.angle_beta   90.00
_cell.angle_gamma   90.00
#
_symmetry.space_group_name_H-M   'P 1'
#
loop_
_entity.id
_entity.type
_entity.pdbx_description
1 polymer ?
#
loop_
_entity_poly.entity_id
_entity_poly.type
_entity_poly.pdbx_seq_one_letter_code
_entity_poly.pdbx_strand_id
1 'polypeptide(L)'
;MSTRIQVAFFCVVAAAAAIAPRAQPRPAIANVLVVTMDGMRWQEVFGGLQSALLTKEAGGVEEPEPIERRFGGGTAEQRREKLMPFFWTIVAHDGQLFSRIPATTSCSPATRIRASTATTRTSTPT
;
A
#
# COMPACT_ATOMS: atom_id res chain seq x y z
N MET A 1 13.10 -55.12 5.99
CA MET A 1 12.12 -54.18 6.60
C MET A 1 12.77 -52.90 7.15
N SER A 2 14.00 -52.96 7.67
CA SER A 2 14.68 -51.79 8.29
C SER A 2 15.00 -50.64 7.32
N THR A 3 15.38 -50.94 6.07
CA THR A 3 15.83 -49.92 5.10
C THR A 3 14.71 -49.00 4.61
N ARG A 4 13.46 -49.48 4.51
CA ARG A 4 12.31 -48.65 4.09
C ARG A 4 11.88 -47.66 5.17
N ILE A 5 12.03 -48.05 6.44
CA ILE A 5 11.71 -47.20 7.60
C ILE A 5 12.78 -46.12 7.76
N GLN A 6 14.07 -46.46 7.55
CA GLN A 6 15.16 -45.46 7.55
C GLN A 6 15.02 -44.43 6.43
N VAL A 7 14.63 -44.86 5.21
CA VAL A 7 14.42 -43.93 4.08
C VAL A 7 13.22 -43.01 4.34
N ALA A 8 12.11 -43.54 4.85
CA ALA A 8 10.94 -42.72 5.19
C ALA A 8 11.27 -41.69 6.29
N PHE A 9 12.03 -42.09 7.31
CA PHE A 9 12.46 -41.17 8.38
C PHE A 9 13.39 -40.08 7.86
N PHE A 10 14.33 -40.42 6.97
CA PHE A 10 15.22 -39.45 6.33
C PHE A 10 14.47 -38.44 5.45
N CYS A 11 13.46 -38.89 4.70
CA CYS A 11 12.60 -38.00 3.90
C CYS A 11 11.76 -37.05 4.76
N VAL A 12 11.24 -37.51 5.90
CA VAL A 12 10.46 -36.67 6.84
C VAL A 12 11.36 -35.62 7.50
N VAL A 13 12.58 -35.96 7.88
CA VAL A 13 13.55 -35.00 8.45
C VAL A 13 14.00 -33.98 7.39
N ALA A 14 14.25 -34.41 6.14
CA ALA A 14 14.60 -33.51 5.05
C ALA A 14 13.46 -32.52 4.69
N ALA A 15 12.20 -32.97 4.75
CA ALA A 15 11.04 -32.11 4.54
C ALA A 15 10.87 -31.08 5.67
N ALA A 16 11.17 -31.44 6.93
CA ALA A 16 11.09 -30.53 8.06
C ALA A 16 12.13 -29.39 8.00
N ALA A 17 13.33 -29.65 7.47
CA ALA A 17 14.36 -28.63 7.30
C ALA A 17 14.02 -27.54 6.26
N ALA A 18 13.10 -27.82 5.32
CA ALA A 18 12.66 -26.87 4.31
C ALA A 18 11.67 -25.80 4.83
N ILE A 19 11.13 -25.98 6.04
CA ILE A 19 10.12 -25.10 6.65
C ILE A 19 10.77 -24.08 7.61
N ALA A 20 12.11 -24.05 7.71
CA ALA A 20 12.78 -23.05 8.53
C ALA A 20 12.44 -21.62 8.02
N PRO A 21 12.02 -20.70 8.91
CA PRO A 21 11.73 -19.33 8.51
C PRO A 21 13.02 -18.69 8.03
N ARG A 22 13.13 -18.50 6.70
CA ARG A 22 14.22 -17.72 6.11
C ARG A 22 13.99 -16.27 6.49
N ALA A 23 14.88 -15.72 7.31
CA ALA A 23 14.94 -14.29 7.55
C ALA A 23 15.20 -13.60 6.19
N GLN A 24 14.18 -12.95 5.65
CA GLN A 24 14.32 -12.14 4.44
C GLN A 24 15.28 -10.99 4.76
N PRO A 25 16.30 -10.73 3.93
CA PRO A 25 17.16 -9.56 4.10
C PRO A 25 16.28 -8.31 4.17
N ARG A 26 16.30 -7.61 5.29
CA ARG A 26 15.56 -6.35 5.41
C ARG A 26 16.32 -5.32 4.56
N PRO A 27 15.68 -4.68 3.57
CA PRO A 27 16.34 -3.61 2.84
C PRO A 27 16.77 -2.54 3.83
N ALA A 28 18.03 -2.12 3.74
CA ALA A 28 18.55 -1.04 4.58
C ALA A 28 17.84 0.26 4.16
N ILE A 29 17.01 0.81 5.04
CA ILE A 29 16.38 2.11 4.82
C ILE A 29 17.42 3.18 5.15
N ALA A 30 17.93 3.85 4.11
CA ALA A 30 18.98 4.86 4.27
C ALA A 30 18.45 6.23 4.70
N ASN A 31 17.23 6.59 4.27
CA ASN A 31 16.64 7.91 4.51
C ASN A 31 15.18 7.78 4.95
N VAL A 32 14.79 8.55 5.96
CA VAL A 32 13.41 8.65 6.44
C VAL A 32 12.98 10.10 6.40
N LEU A 33 11.97 10.41 5.58
CA LEU A 33 11.32 11.71 5.54
C LEU A 33 9.97 11.59 6.25
N VAL A 34 9.77 12.38 7.31
CA VAL A 34 8.49 12.45 8.03
C VAL A 34 7.78 13.73 7.62
N VAL A 35 6.65 13.58 6.94
CA VAL A 35 5.76 14.69 6.58
C VAL A 35 4.52 14.60 7.45
N THR A 36 4.31 15.60 8.30
CA THR A 36 3.09 15.74 9.10
C THR A 36 2.18 16.75 8.43
N MET A 37 0.97 16.33 8.07
CA MET A 37 -0.05 17.24 7.54
C MET A 37 -1.02 17.54 8.68
N ASP A 38 -0.84 18.69 9.33
CA ASP A 38 -1.70 19.13 10.43
C ASP A 38 -3.11 19.43 9.91
N GLY A 39 -4.12 18.96 10.63
CA GLY A 39 -5.53 19.19 10.28
C GLY A 39 -6.13 18.33 9.17
N MET A 40 -5.37 17.46 8.48
CA MET A 40 -5.98 16.57 7.46
C MET A 40 -6.52 15.27 8.04
N ARG A 41 -7.78 14.98 7.70
CA ARG A 41 -8.46 13.75 8.10
C ARG A 41 -8.09 12.64 7.12
N TRP A 42 -7.64 11.49 7.62
CA TRP A 42 -7.27 10.36 6.77
C TRP A 42 -8.41 9.91 5.85
N GLN A 43 -9.67 10.09 6.26
CA GLN A 43 -10.84 9.80 5.41
C GLN A 43 -10.88 10.66 4.12
N GLU A 44 -10.41 11.91 4.18
CA GLU A 44 -10.34 12.81 3.02
C GLU A 44 -9.16 12.44 2.12
N VAL A 45 -8.04 11.99 2.71
CA VAL A 45 -6.89 11.51 1.93
C VAL A 45 -7.28 10.30 1.08
N PHE A 46 -7.95 9.29 1.65
CA PHE A 46 -8.29 8.04 0.96
C PHE A 46 -9.63 8.08 0.20
N GLY A 47 -10.63 8.80 0.72
CA GLY A 47 -11.98 8.88 0.17
C GLY A 47 -12.26 10.13 -0.67
N GLY A 48 -11.37 11.12 -0.63
CA GLY A 48 -11.55 12.41 -1.28
C GLY A 48 -12.59 13.29 -0.58
N LEU A 49 -13.11 14.29 -1.30
CA LEU A 49 -14.10 15.23 -0.80
C LEU A 49 -15.34 14.50 -0.25
N GLN A 50 -15.64 14.70 1.04
CA GLN A 50 -16.84 14.14 1.67
C GLN A 50 -18.00 15.13 1.57
N SER A 51 -19.07 14.74 0.88
CA SER A 51 -20.27 15.58 0.73
C SER A 51 -20.92 15.93 2.08
N ALA A 52 -20.74 15.10 3.11
CA ALA A 52 -21.21 15.38 4.47
C ALA A 52 -20.54 16.61 5.13
N LEU A 53 -19.39 17.06 4.62
CA LEU A 53 -18.67 18.24 5.10
C LEU A 53 -18.91 19.47 4.21
N LEU A 54 -19.67 19.34 3.12
CA LEU A 54 -20.07 20.44 2.25
C LEU A 54 -21.27 21.20 2.82
N THR A 55 -21.26 21.48 4.12
CA THR A 55 -22.30 22.22 4.82
C THR A 55 -21.68 23.26 5.75
N LYS A 56 -22.43 24.32 6.05
CA LYS A 56 -21.97 25.40 6.92
C LYS A 56 -21.78 24.91 8.36
N GLU A 57 -22.60 23.96 8.79
CA GLU A 57 -22.63 23.43 10.16
C GLU A 57 -21.53 22.38 10.40
N ALA A 58 -21.24 21.52 9.42
CA ALA A 58 -20.28 20.42 9.59
C ALA A 58 -18.88 20.73 9.07
N GLY A 59 -18.76 21.57 8.03
CA GLY A 59 -17.48 21.92 7.41
C GLY A 59 -17.20 23.41 7.29
N GLY A 60 -18.08 24.29 7.79
CA GLY A 60 -17.87 25.74 7.75
C GLY A 60 -17.90 26.33 6.34
N VAL A 61 -18.45 25.61 5.36
CA VAL A 61 -18.47 26.03 3.96
C VAL A 61 -19.70 26.91 3.71
N GLU A 62 -19.47 28.16 3.31
CA GLU A 62 -20.56 29.08 2.96
C GLU A 62 -21.17 28.78 1.58
N GLU A 63 -20.34 28.36 0.63
CA GLU A 63 -20.75 28.06 -0.75
C GLU A 63 -20.21 26.67 -1.18
N PRO A 64 -21.03 25.60 -1.11
CA PRO A 64 -20.58 24.25 -1.42
C PRO A 64 -20.46 23.98 -2.93
N GLU A 65 -21.24 24.67 -3.76
CA GLU A 65 -21.32 24.46 -5.21
C GLU A 65 -19.97 24.60 -5.95
N PRO A 66 -19.15 25.66 -5.72
CA PRO A 66 -17.83 25.77 -6.36
C PRO A 66 -16.83 24.71 -5.88
N ILE A 67 -16.93 24.27 -4.62
CA ILE A 67 -16.03 23.25 -4.05
C ILE A 67 -16.35 21.88 -4.64
N GLU A 68 -17.62 21.53 -4.72
CA GLU A 68 -18.07 20.28 -5.33
C GLU A 68 -17.70 20.21 -6.82
N ARG A 69 -17.83 21.32 -7.54
CA ARG A 69 -17.44 21.40 -8.96
C ARG A 69 -15.94 21.14 -9.16
N ARG A 70 -15.10 21.65 -8.25
CA ARG A 70 -13.64 21.57 -8.36
C ARG A 70 -13.07 20.26 -7.82
N PHE A 71 -13.57 19.76 -6.70
CA PHE A 71 -13.00 18.62 -5.97
C PHE A 71 -13.93 17.39 -5.89
N GLY A 72 -15.15 17.51 -6.39
CA GLY A 72 -16.11 16.41 -6.47
C GLY A 72 -15.86 15.44 -7.62
N GLY A 73 -16.62 14.35 -7.64
CA GLY A 73 -16.48 13.27 -8.61
C GLY A 73 -17.43 12.11 -8.27
N GLY A 74 -17.76 11.28 -9.27
CA GLY A 74 -18.72 10.20 -9.09
C GLY A 74 -18.19 9.03 -8.26
N THR A 75 -16.87 8.89 -8.16
CA THR A 75 -16.20 7.83 -7.39
C THR A 75 -15.23 8.41 -6.35
N ALA A 76 -14.80 7.60 -5.38
CA ALA A 76 -13.81 8.01 -4.39
C ALA A 76 -12.43 8.27 -5.03
N GLU A 77 -12.09 7.52 -6.08
CA GLU A 77 -10.84 7.64 -6.84
C GLU A 77 -10.73 9.00 -7.54
N GLN A 78 -11.80 9.43 -8.21
CA GLN A 78 -11.81 10.73 -8.89
C GLN A 78 -11.72 11.89 -7.88
N ARG A 79 -12.38 11.76 -6.73
CA ARG A 79 -12.38 12.78 -5.69
C ARG A 79 -11.02 12.94 -5.03
N ARG A 80 -10.35 11.83 -4.68
CA ARG A 80 -9.02 11.89 -4.05
C ARG A 80 -7.93 12.38 -5.00
N GLU A 81 -8.03 12.02 -6.29
CA GLU A 81 -7.10 12.52 -7.31
C GLU A 81 -7.26 14.03 -7.54
N LYS A 82 -8.48 14.54 -7.60
CA LYS A 82 -8.74 15.98 -7.69
C LYS A 82 -8.31 16.75 -6.43
N LEU A 83 -8.49 16.15 -5.25
CA LEU A 83 -8.14 16.78 -3.98
C LEU A 83 -6.62 16.85 -3.76
N MET A 84 -5.90 15.77 -4.09
CA MET A 84 -4.45 15.66 -3.90
C MET A 84 -3.77 15.03 -5.13
N PRO A 85 -3.63 15.77 -6.24
CA PRO A 85 -3.16 15.22 -7.50
C PRO A 85 -1.75 14.66 -7.40
N PHE A 86 -0.80 15.38 -6.79
CA PHE A 86 0.59 14.91 -6.65
C PHE A 86 0.71 13.61 -5.83
N PHE A 87 0.02 13.54 -4.70
CA PHE A 87 0.08 12.37 -3.83
C PHE A 87 -0.47 11.11 -4.51
N TRP A 88 -1.59 11.25 -5.22
CA TRP A 88 -2.23 10.11 -5.88
C TRP A 88 -1.64 9.76 -7.25
N THR A 89 -0.97 10.69 -7.94
CA THR A 89 -0.33 10.42 -9.24
C THR A 89 1.12 9.96 -9.12
N ILE A 90 1.87 10.43 -8.12
CA ILE A 90 3.30 10.11 -7.97
C ILE A 90 3.52 9.18 -6.77
N VAL A 91 3.13 9.61 -5.57
CA VAL A 91 3.44 8.86 -4.34
C VAL A 91 2.70 7.53 -4.27
N ALA A 92 1.42 7.52 -4.63
CA ALA A 92 0.60 6.31 -4.66
C ALA A 92 0.98 5.36 -5.79
N HIS A 93 1.45 5.91 -6.91
CA HIS A 93 1.81 5.15 -8.11
C HIS A 93 3.18 4.47 -7.98
N ASP A 94 4.17 5.19 -7.43
CA ASP A 94 5.56 4.72 -7.31
C ASP A 94 5.88 4.14 -5.93
N GLY A 95 4.98 4.33 -4.96
CA GLY A 95 5.17 3.96 -3.55
C GLY A 95 4.20 2.90 -3.02
N GLN A 96 4.32 2.62 -1.72
CA GLN A 96 3.39 1.77 -0.99
C GLN A 96 2.57 2.63 -0.04
N LEU A 97 1.24 2.50 -0.13
CA LEU A 97 0.30 3.19 0.73
C LEU A 97 -0.22 2.25 1.82
N PHE A 98 -0.18 2.73 3.06
CA PHE A 98 -0.78 2.04 4.19
C PHE A 98 -1.90 2.90 4.78
N SER A 99 -3.04 2.27 5.01
CA SER A 99 -4.23 2.93 5.54
C SER A 99 -4.98 2.01 6.50
N ARG A 100 -5.54 2.56 7.57
CA ARG A 100 -6.48 1.83 8.44
C ARG A 100 -7.91 2.13 7.99
N ILE A 101 -8.37 1.44 6.94
CA ILE A 101 -9.77 1.51 6.49
C ILE A 101 -10.52 0.34 7.13
N PRO A 102 -11.71 0.53 7.74
CA PRO A 102 -12.56 -0.60 8.12
C PRO A 102 -12.98 -1.33 6.84
N ALA A 103 -12.48 -2.54 6.64
CA ALA A 103 -12.76 -3.34 5.47
C ALA A 103 -14.23 -3.80 5.51
N THR A 104 -15.14 -3.06 4.87
CA THR A 104 -16.48 -3.58 4.54
C THR A 104 -16.48 -4.44 3.30
N THR A 105 -15.36 -4.60 2.60
CA THR A 105 -15.20 -5.66 1.61
C THR A 105 -13.76 -6.14 1.62
N SER A 106 -13.60 -7.38 2.08
CA SER A 106 -12.48 -8.30 1.86
C SER A 106 -11.21 -7.65 1.33
N CYS A 107 -10.29 -7.32 2.26
CA CYS A 107 -8.85 -7.22 2.01
C CYS A 107 -8.49 -6.81 0.57
N SER A 108 -8.71 -5.54 0.22
CA SER A 108 -8.25 -5.02 -1.07
C SER A 108 -6.72 -5.11 -1.08
N PRO A 109 -6.09 -5.71 -2.10
CA PRO A 109 -4.67 -5.98 -2.08
C PRO A 109 -3.94 -4.63 -2.03
N ALA A 110 -3.08 -4.48 -1.00
CA ALA A 110 -2.04 -3.47 -1.01
C ALA A 110 -1.41 -3.47 -2.42
N THR A 111 -1.47 -2.34 -3.11
CA THR A 111 -0.93 -2.16 -4.45
C THR A 111 0.51 -2.64 -4.46
N ARG A 112 0.70 -3.89 -4.87
CA ARG A 112 2.01 -4.52 -5.01
C ARG A 112 2.56 -4.01 -6.32
N ILE A 113 3.27 -2.89 -6.27
CA ILE A 113 4.15 -2.49 -7.36
C ILE A 113 5.09 -3.67 -7.60
N ARG A 114 5.01 -4.20 -8.82
CA ARG A 114 5.79 -5.34 -9.29
C ARG A 114 7.27 -4.96 -9.16
N ALA A 115 8.00 -5.66 -8.29
CA ALA A 115 9.45 -5.59 -8.29
C ALA A 115 9.93 -6.02 -9.68
N SER A 116 10.37 -5.04 -10.48
CA SER A 116 11.09 -5.28 -11.72
C SER A 116 12.34 -6.06 -11.34
N THR A 117 12.43 -7.32 -11.78
CA THR A 117 13.63 -8.13 -11.63
C THR A 117 14.76 -7.46 -12.40
N ALA A 118 15.59 -6.71 -11.67
CA ALA A 118 16.87 -6.24 -12.16
C ALA A 118 17.69 -7.48 -12.57
N THR A 119 17.80 -7.69 -13.88
CA THR A 119 18.70 -8.68 -14.47
C THR A 119 20.12 -8.24 -14.15
N THR A 120 20.74 -8.89 -13.16
CA THR A 120 22.16 -8.73 -12.86
C THR A 120 22.95 -9.22 -14.06
N ARG A 121 23.40 -8.29 -14.90
CA ARG A 121 24.34 -8.58 -15.98
C ARG A 121 25.72 -8.72 -15.33
N THR A 122 26.15 -9.95 -15.10
CA THR A 122 27.50 -10.29 -14.65
C THR A 122 28.51 -9.76 -15.66
N SER A 123 29.20 -8.67 -15.33
CA SER A 123 30.40 -8.23 -16.04
C SER A 123 31.61 -8.87 -15.38
N THR A 124 32.21 -9.85 -16.06
CA THR A 124 33.49 -10.47 -15.71
C THR A 124 34.61 -9.42 -15.81
N PRO A 125 35.45 -9.22 -14.79
CA PRO A 125 36.69 -8.47 -14.94
C PRO A 125 37.78 -9.39 -15.53
N THR A 126 38.51 -8.86 -16.52
CA THR A 126 39.78 -9.40 -17.02
C THR A 126 40.93 -8.78 -16.23
#